data_AF-A0A2T2SIW2-F1
#
_entry.id   AF-A0A2T2SIW2-F1
#
_cell.length_a   1.000
_cell.length_b   1.000
_cell.length_c   1.000
_cell.angle_alpha   90.00
_cell.angle_beta   90.00
_cell.angle_gamma   90.00
#
_symmetry.space_group_name_H-M   'P 1'
#
loop_
_entity.id
_entity.type
_entity.pdbx_description
1 polymer ?
#
loop_
_entity_poly.entity_id
_entity_poly.type
_entity_poly.pdbx_seq_one_letter_code
_entity_poly.pdbx_strand_id
1 'polypeptide(L)'
;MSLSDLQEPLDLLEQKDYTAAVEVLERKVAALPAHLGAHVLLAHAYEAQQRWGRALEAWADAQFLMPNSPTAETGKRRVLRRIEGIEDGDEPLPLAEFPDPDAQPAGPMTADASPEEEAQEREPADEDDESSSTEGASGLTELRRQAEREARQGGARPGLADDVSSADPPSSPEESATPEEQIEQLEDEGDADDLDRLIDKLQSARIDTDPDAAADAPPPSSEETGAEALDEDDPGEVVSETLARIHEGQGDYERAAHIYAQLAEQEPDQAEEFREKAAEMREKADDMDEPS
;
A
#
# COMPACT_ATOMS: atom_id res chain seq x y z
N MET A 1 -34.24 5.35 14.54
CA MET A 1 -33.46 6.60 14.61
C MET A 1 -33.56 7.26 13.26
N SER A 2 -33.92 8.54 13.23
CA SER A 2 -34.62 9.14 12.10
C SER A 2 -33.67 9.41 10.94
N LEU A 3 -33.96 8.83 9.76
CA LEU A 3 -33.34 9.23 8.49
C LEU A 3 -33.39 10.76 8.27
N SER A 4 -34.36 11.43 8.90
CA SER A 4 -34.51 12.89 8.92
C SER A 4 -33.29 13.65 9.41
N ASP A 5 -32.47 13.08 10.29
CA ASP A 5 -31.28 13.78 10.80
C ASP A 5 -30.16 13.90 9.75
N LEU A 6 -30.22 13.11 8.68
CA LEU A 6 -29.28 13.19 7.55
C LEU A 6 -29.89 13.82 6.29
N GLN A 7 -31.19 14.14 6.28
CA GLN A 7 -31.83 14.73 5.10
C GLN A 7 -31.26 16.11 4.77
N GLU A 8 -31.12 16.99 5.76
CA GLU A 8 -30.56 18.32 5.57
C GLU A 8 -29.16 18.32 4.91
N PRO A 9 -28.15 17.58 5.41
CA PRO A 9 -26.85 17.53 4.73
C PRO A 9 -26.90 16.81 3.38
N LEU A 10 -27.80 15.84 3.18
CA LEU A 10 -27.99 15.20 1.88
C LEU A 10 -28.53 16.19 0.84
N ASP A 11 -29.55 16.98 1.20
CA ASP A 11 -30.13 18.01 0.33
C ASP A 11 -29.06 19.04 -0.08
N LEU A 12 -28.13 19.39 0.81
CA LEU A 12 -27.00 20.29 0.52
C LEU A 12 -25.98 19.65 -0.43
N LEU A 13 -25.71 18.35 -0.28
CA LEU A 13 -24.83 17.60 -1.20
C LEU A 13 -25.44 17.48 -2.60
N GLU A 14 -26.76 17.25 -2.69
CA GLU A 14 -27.48 17.25 -3.97
C GLU A 14 -27.43 18.61 -4.68
N GLN A 15 -27.52 19.69 -3.90
CA GLN A 15 -27.35 21.06 -4.38
C GLN A 15 -25.90 21.43 -4.70
N LYS A 16 -24.94 20.53 -4.45
CA LYS A 16 -23.50 20.74 -4.60
C LYS A 16 -22.94 21.86 -3.71
N ASP A 17 -23.65 22.20 -2.64
CA ASP A 17 -23.15 23.13 -1.62
C ASP A 17 -22.32 22.35 -0.58
N TYR A 18 -21.13 21.93 -1.02
CA TYR A 18 -20.26 21.09 -0.21
C TYR A 18 -19.77 21.80 1.05
N THR A 19 -19.61 23.12 1.01
CA THR A 19 -19.13 23.91 2.15
C THR A 19 -20.16 23.91 3.27
N ALA A 20 -21.43 24.22 2.97
CA ALA A 20 -22.50 24.18 3.95
C ALA A 20 -22.75 22.75 4.45
N ALA A 21 -22.66 21.75 3.56
CA ALA A 21 -22.81 20.35 3.94
C ALA A 21 -21.75 19.91 4.98
N VAL A 22 -20.47 20.27 4.78
CA VAL A 22 -19.40 19.96 5.72
C VAL A 22 -19.68 20.57 7.09
N GLU A 23 -20.05 21.86 7.18
CA GLU A 23 -20.31 22.51 8.48
C GLU A 23 -21.43 21.82 9.27
N VAL A 24 -22.51 21.43 8.58
CA VAL A 24 -23.63 20.71 9.19
C VAL A 24 -23.21 19.31 9.63
N LEU A 25 -22.44 18.60 8.81
CA LEU A 25 -21.96 17.25 9.10
C LEU A 25 -20.94 17.24 10.25
N GLU A 26 -19.99 18.17 10.30
CA GLU A 26 -19.02 18.30 11.40
C GLU A 26 -19.72 18.57 12.73
N ARG A 27 -20.72 19.46 12.75
CA ARG A 27 -21.52 19.72 13.96
C ARG A 27 -22.23 18.46 14.43
N LYS A 28 -22.73 17.64 13.49
CA LYS A 28 -23.39 16.36 13.80
C LYS A 28 -22.40 15.33 14.33
N VAL A 29 -21.23 15.20 13.72
CA VAL A 29 -20.17 14.31 14.20
C VAL A 29 -19.68 14.73 15.59
N ALA A 30 -19.52 16.03 15.84
CA ALA A 30 -19.17 16.54 17.17
C ALA A 30 -20.24 16.22 18.23
N ALA A 31 -21.53 16.27 17.86
CA ALA A 31 -22.62 15.89 18.74
C ALA A 31 -22.74 14.35 18.92
N LEU A 32 -22.42 13.58 17.88
CA LEU A 32 -22.56 12.13 17.81
C LEU A 32 -21.34 11.48 17.14
N PRO A 33 -20.23 11.29 17.87
CA PRO A 33 -18.98 10.80 17.28
C PRO A 33 -19.08 9.39 16.67
N ALA A 34 -20.01 8.56 17.16
CA ALA A 34 -20.24 7.21 16.68
C ALA A 34 -21.21 7.13 15.48
N HIS A 35 -21.56 8.26 14.84
CA HIS A 35 -22.52 8.28 13.74
C HIS A 35 -21.87 7.96 12.39
N LEU A 36 -21.82 6.67 12.02
CA LEU A 36 -21.23 6.20 10.76
C LEU A 36 -21.67 6.99 9.52
N GLY A 37 -22.99 7.14 9.30
CA GLY A 37 -23.49 7.79 8.09
C GLY A 37 -23.04 9.25 7.95
N ALA A 38 -22.75 9.92 9.07
CA ALA A 38 -22.26 11.30 9.06
C ALA A 38 -20.80 11.33 8.62
N HIS A 39 -19.96 10.40 9.11
CA HIS A 39 -18.56 10.25 8.69
C HIS A 39 -18.43 9.91 7.20
N VAL A 40 -19.23 8.98 6.69
CA VAL A 40 -19.23 8.62 5.26
C VAL A 40 -19.63 9.80 4.38
N LEU A 41 -20.69 10.53 4.73
CA LEU A 41 -21.11 11.71 3.99
C LEU A 41 -20.09 12.86 4.10
N LEU A 42 -19.45 13.01 5.26
CA LEU A 42 -18.39 14.00 5.47
C LEU A 42 -17.17 13.70 4.60
N ALA A 43 -16.77 12.43 4.51
CA ALA A 43 -15.69 11.99 3.64
C ALA A 43 -15.99 12.31 2.16
N HIS A 44 -17.19 11.99 1.68
CA HIS A 44 -17.62 12.35 0.32
C HIS A 44 -17.66 13.86 0.08
N ALA A 45 -18.11 14.65 1.06
CA ALA A 45 -18.10 16.11 0.97
C ALA A 45 -16.67 16.66 0.86
N TYR A 46 -15.71 16.06 1.57
CA TYR A 46 -14.30 16.41 1.47
C TYR A 46 -13.65 16.00 0.15
N GLU A 47 -13.99 14.82 -0.38
CA GLU A 47 -13.57 14.39 -1.71
C GLU A 47 -14.04 15.38 -2.79
N ALA A 48 -15.31 15.79 -2.74
CA ALA A 48 -15.87 16.74 -3.69
C ALA A 48 -15.18 18.11 -3.64
N GLN A 49 -14.67 18.51 -2.48
CA GLN A 49 -13.86 19.73 -2.30
C GLN A 49 -12.37 19.53 -2.59
N GLN A 50 -11.93 18.33 -3.00
CA GLN A 50 -10.53 17.97 -3.22
C GLN A 50 -9.66 18.15 -1.96
N ARG A 51 -10.27 18.06 -0.77
CA ARG A 51 -9.59 18.13 0.53
C ARG A 51 -9.18 16.73 0.96
N TRP A 52 -8.24 16.13 0.23
CA TRP A 52 -7.91 14.71 0.32
C TRP A 52 -7.47 14.24 1.71
N GLY A 53 -6.66 15.03 2.43
CA GLY A 53 -6.23 14.67 3.79
C GLY A 53 -7.40 14.55 4.78
N ARG A 54 -8.36 15.48 4.72
CA ARG A 54 -9.56 15.45 5.56
C ARG A 54 -10.53 14.33 5.15
N ALA A 55 -10.62 14.05 3.86
CA ALA A 55 -11.39 12.90 3.37
C ALA A 55 -10.81 11.58 3.92
N LEU A 56 -9.49 11.45 3.95
CA LEU A 56 -8.81 10.27 4.48
C LEU A 56 -9.08 10.07 5.97
N GLU A 57 -9.00 11.14 6.77
CA GLU A 57 -9.37 11.13 8.20
C GLU A 57 -10.81 10.62 8.40
N ALA A 58 -11.77 11.22 7.68
CA ALA A 58 -13.18 10.85 7.80
C ALA A 58 -13.46 9.40 7.36
N TRP A 59 -12.76 8.89 6.34
CA TRP A 59 -12.84 7.47 5.96
C TRP A 59 -12.21 6.54 6.99
N ALA A 60 -11.11 6.94 7.63
CA ALA A 60 -10.49 6.18 8.70
C ALA A 60 -11.42 6.10 9.92
N ASP A 61 -12.08 7.19 10.29
CA ASP A 61 -13.09 7.21 11.36
C ASP A 61 -14.29 6.30 11.03
N ALA A 62 -14.78 6.34 9.78
CA ALA A 62 -15.82 5.44 9.33
C ALA A 62 -15.39 3.95 9.39
N GLN A 63 -14.14 3.65 9.02
CA GLN A 63 -13.56 2.31 9.11
C GLN A 63 -13.37 1.87 10.57
N PHE A 64 -12.98 2.78 11.47
CA PHE A 64 -12.87 2.48 12.89
C PHE A 64 -14.22 2.06 13.48
N LEU A 65 -15.30 2.75 13.11
CA LEU A 65 -16.66 2.42 13.53
C LEU A 65 -17.17 1.11 12.90
N MET A 66 -16.74 0.77 11.68
CA MET A 66 -17.06 -0.49 11.01
C MET A 66 -15.85 -1.07 10.26
N PRO A 67 -15.02 -1.89 10.94
CA PRO A 67 -13.76 -2.40 10.39
C PRO A 67 -13.89 -3.24 9.12
N ASN A 68 -15.02 -3.94 8.97
CA ASN A 68 -15.30 -4.83 7.85
C ASN A 68 -16.21 -4.19 6.79
N SER A 69 -16.32 -2.85 6.78
CA SER A 69 -17.17 -2.15 5.81
C SER A 69 -16.46 -2.01 4.47
N PRO A 70 -16.97 -2.65 3.39
CA PRO A 70 -16.36 -2.53 2.07
C PRO A 70 -16.42 -1.09 1.53
N THR A 71 -17.42 -0.31 1.95
CA THR A 71 -17.57 1.10 1.55
C THR A 71 -16.46 1.97 2.15
N ALA A 72 -16.16 1.81 3.44
CA ALA A 72 -15.12 2.60 4.10
C ALA A 72 -13.73 2.25 3.57
N GLU A 73 -13.47 0.96 3.36
CA GLU A 73 -12.19 0.49 2.84
C GLU A 73 -11.95 0.95 1.39
N THR A 74 -12.95 0.81 0.52
CA THR A 74 -12.88 1.26 -0.88
C THR A 74 -12.72 2.78 -0.96
N GLY A 75 -13.46 3.54 -0.14
CA GLY A 75 -13.33 5.00 -0.07
C GLY A 75 -11.93 5.43 0.35
N LYS A 76 -11.39 4.84 1.42
CA LYS A 76 -10.03 5.11 1.90
C LYS A 76 -8.97 4.81 0.82
N ARG A 77 -9.04 3.63 0.19
CA ARG A 77 -8.12 3.24 -0.89
C ARG A 77 -8.16 4.20 -2.07
N ARG A 78 -9.36 4.66 -2.47
CA ARG A 78 -9.55 5.66 -3.53
C ARG A 78 -8.85 6.98 -3.20
N VAL A 79 -9.04 7.49 -1.98
CA VAL A 79 -8.40 8.74 -1.55
C VAL A 79 -6.88 8.62 -1.49
N LEU A 80 -6.35 7.50 -0.97
CA LEU A 80 -4.91 7.25 -0.92
C LEU A 80 -4.30 7.23 -2.31
N ARG A 81 -4.91 6.48 -3.25
CA ARG A 81 -4.46 6.44 -4.66
C ARG A 81 -4.42 7.85 -5.28
N ARG A 82 -5.42 8.67 -4.99
CA ARG A 82 -5.49 10.05 -5.46
C ARG A 82 -4.40 10.95 -4.87
N ILE A 83 -4.07 10.77 -3.59
CA ILE A 83 -2.98 11.50 -2.91
C ILE A 83 -1.61 11.09 -3.48
N GLU A 84 -1.43 9.80 -3.77
CA GLU A 84 -0.21 9.24 -4.35
C GLU A 84 0.03 9.66 -5.81
N GLY A 85 -0.88 10.45 -6.40
CA GLY A 85 -0.76 10.94 -7.77
C GLY A 85 -0.91 9.85 -8.82
N ILE A 86 -1.40 8.67 -8.43
CA ILE A 86 -1.76 7.59 -9.33
C ILE A 86 -3.08 8.03 -9.98
N GLU A 87 -3.00 8.70 -11.12
CA GLU A 87 -4.18 9.10 -11.89
C GLU A 87 -4.95 7.85 -12.32
N ASP A 88 -6.19 7.76 -11.85
CA ASP A 88 -7.15 6.72 -12.24
C ASP A 88 -7.40 6.80 -13.75
N GLY A 89 -6.80 5.88 -14.50
CA GLY A 89 -7.38 5.42 -15.75
C GLY A 89 -8.65 4.64 -15.42
N ASP A 90 -9.81 5.28 -15.56
CA ASP A 90 -11.14 4.67 -15.66
C ASP A 90 -11.48 3.58 -14.61
N GLU A 91 -11.55 3.95 -13.32
CA GLU A 91 -12.37 3.17 -12.38
C GLU A 91 -13.77 3.80 -12.30
N PRO A 92 -14.79 3.26 -12.99
CA PRO A 92 -16.13 3.81 -12.95
C PRO A 92 -16.64 3.74 -11.51
N LEU A 93 -17.00 4.90 -10.96
CA LEU A 93 -17.79 4.98 -9.74
C LEU A 93 -18.97 3.99 -9.89
N PRO A 94 -19.26 3.14 -8.90
CA PRO A 94 -20.58 2.55 -8.79
C PRO A 94 -21.51 3.65 -8.30
N LEU A 95 -21.71 4.68 -9.13
CA LEU A 95 -22.92 5.46 -9.09
C LEU A 95 -23.99 4.43 -9.43
N ALA A 96 -24.88 4.15 -8.47
CA ALA A 96 -26.10 3.45 -8.76
C ALA A 96 -26.84 4.26 -9.84
N GLU A 97 -26.58 3.90 -11.09
CA GLU A 97 -27.33 4.32 -12.25
C GLU A 97 -28.71 3.72 -12.04
N PHE A 98 -29.60 4.54 -11.49
CA PHE A 98 -31.02 4.23 -11.48
C PHE A 98 -31.39 3.96 -12.94
N PRO A 99 -31.90 2.75 -13.27
CA PRO A 99 -32.27 2.44 -14.64
C PRO A 99 -33.37 3.40 -15.05
N ASP A 100 -33.04 4.23 -16.05
CA ASP A 100 -33.99 5.11 -16.72
C ASP A 100 -35.12 4.24 -17.28
N PRO A 101 -36.38 4.38 -16.82
CA PRO A 101 -37.45 3.45 -17.18
C PRO A 101 -37.93 3.54 -18.64
N ASP A 102 -37.30 4.39 -19.47
CA ASP A 102 -37.71 4.66 -20.86
C ASP A 102 -36.65 4.31 -21.93
N ALA A 103 -35.54 3.65 -21.58
CA ALA A 103 -34.57 3.20 -22.59
C ALA A 103 -35.03 1.89 -23.27
N GLN A 104 -35.72 2.03 -24.41
CA GLN A 104 -36.04 0.91 -25.31
C GLN A 104 -34.76 0.27 -25.90
N PRO A 105 -34.69 -1.08 -26.02
CA PRO A 105 -33.52 -1.77 -26.54
C PRO A 105 -33.49 -1.71 -28.07
N ALA A 106 -32.55 -0.94 -28.64
CA ALA A 106 -32.18 -1.07 -30.05
C ALA A 106 -31.16 -2.21 -30.21
N GLY A 107 -31.49 -3.16 -31.08
CA GLY A 107 -30.79 -4.42 -31.25
C GLY A 107 -29.39 -4.35 -31.89
N PRO A 108 -28.74 -5.52 -32.04
CA PRO A 108 -27.35 -5.63 -32.45
C PRO A 108 -27.21 -5.47 -33.96
N MET A 109 -26.41 -4.50 -34.39
CA MET A 109 -25.95 -4.38 -35.77
C MET A 109 -24.47 -4.79 -35.84
N THR A 110 -24.27 -5.76 -36.72
CA THR A 110 -23.05 -6.41 -37.15
C THR A 110 -22.09 -5.50 -37.89
N ALA A 111 -20.86 -6.00 -37.98
CA ALA A 111 -19.97 -5.96 -39.14
C ALA A 111 -18.98 -4.77 -39.25
N ASP A 112 -17.71 -5.15 -39.12
CA ASP A 112 -16.75 -5.17 -40.24
C ASP A 112 -16.19 -3.81 -40.68
N ALA A 113 -14.92 -3.58 -40.32
CA ALA A 113 -13.90 -2.96 -41.18
C ALA A 113 -12.53 -2.96 -40.49
N SER A 114 -11.71 -3.98 -40.78
CA SER A 114 -10.25 -3.80 -40.87
C SER A 114 -9.93 -2.89 -42.07
N PRO A 115 -8.80 -2.15 -42.05
CA PRO A 115 -7.67 -2.65 -42.83
C PRO A 115 -6.30 -2.46 -42.16
N GLU A 116 -5.52 -3.55 -42.26
CA GLU A 116 -4.13 -3.67 -42.73
C GLU A 116 -3.11 -2.52 -42.61
N GLU A 117 -1.93 -2.95 -42.14
CA GLU A 117 -0.55 -2.57 -42.53
C GLU A 117 0.01 -1.20 -42.08
N GLU A 118 1.03 -1.24 -41.22
CA GLU A 118 2.43 -1.10 -41.66
C GLU A 118 3.40 -1.46 -40.53
N ALA A 119 4.22 -2.48 -40.80
CA ALA A 119 5.39 -2.84 -40.02
C ALA A 119 6.48 -1.79 -40.17
N GLN A 120 7.00 -1.27 -39.06
CA GLN A 120 8.30 -0.59 -39.04
C GLN A 120 9.18 -1.23 -37.98
N GLU A 121 10.03 -2.14 -38.47
CA GLU A 121 11.26 -2.56 -37.82
C GLU A 121 12.15 -1.33 -37.59
N ARG A 122 12.47 -1.02 -36.33
CA ARG A 122 13.64 -0.22 -35.96
C ARG A 122 14.33 -0.85 -34.76
N GLU A 123 15.35 -1.64 -35.08
CA GLU A 123 16.41 -2.06 -34.17
C GLU A 123 17.45 -0.94 -33.98
N PRO A 124 18.30 -1.05 -32.93
CA PRO A 124 18.70 0.07 -32.07
C PRO A 124 19.99 0.76 -32.53
N ALA A 125 20.13 2.03 -32.15
CA ALA A 125 21.40 2.74 -32.21
C ALA A 125 22.07 2.68 -30.84
N ASP A 126 23.20 1.98 -30.80
CA ASP A 126 24.22 2.07 -29.76
C ASP A 126 24.74 3.52 -29.68
N GLU A 127 24.64 4.14 -28.50
CA GLU A 127 25.51 5.25 -28.12
C GLU A 127 26.18 4.88 -26.79
N ASP A 128 27.44 4.46 -26.94
CA ASP A 128 28.44 4.39 -25.88
C ASP A 128 28.62 5.78 -25.25
N ASP A 129 28.37 5.90 -23.94
CA ASP A 129 29.00 6.94 -23.11
C ASP A 129 29.72 6.27 -21.94
N GLU A 130 31.03 6.15 -22.10
CA GLU A 130 31.96 5.81 -21.03
C GLU A 130 32.23 7.06 -20.18
N SER A 131 31.98 6.98 -18.88
CA SER A 131 32.99 7.18 -17.82
C SER A 131 32.35 7.50 -16.48
N SER A 132 32.50 6.61 -15.49
CA SER A 132 32.87 6.96 -14.11
C SER A 132 32.87 5.70 -13.21
N SER A 133 34.02 5.45 -12.57
CA SER A 133 34.19 4.61 -11.36
C SER A 133 34.26 3.08 -11.54
N THR A 134 35.39 2.62 -12.08
CA THR A 134 35.79 1.22 -12.21
C THR A 134 36.43 0.67 -10.93
N GLU A 135 35.69 0.46 -9.84
CA GLU A 135 36.08 -0.50 -8.78
C GLU A 135 34.88 -1.26 -8.18
N GLY A 136 33.65 -0.72 -8.22
CA GLY A 136 32.43 -1.43 -7.79
C GLY A 136 31.73 -2.25 -8.88
N ALA A 137 31.98 -1.95 -10.15
CA ALA A 137 31.27 -2.57 -11.29
C ALA A 137 31.68 -4.03 -11.54
N SER A 138 32.89 -4.43 -11.15
CA SER A 138 33.39 -5.81 -11.30
C SER A 138 32.65 -6.80 -10.40
N GLY A 139 32.30 -6.41 -9.17
CA GLY A 139 31.55 -7.28 -8.25
C GLY A 139 30.11 -7.51 -8.73
N LEU A 140 29.49 -6.47 -9.29
CA LEU A 140 28.08 -6.53 -9.74
C LEU A 140 27.93 -7.35 -11.02
N THR A 141 28.90 -7.26 -11.95
CA THR A 141 28.95 -8.14 -13.13
C THR A 141 29.23 -9.59 -12.76
N GLU A 142 30.05 -9.85 -11.74
CA GLU A 142 30.34 -11.19 -11.26
C GLU A 142 29.12 -11.86 -10.59
N LEU A 143 28.38 -11.10 -9.76
CA LEU A 143 27.12 -11.51 -9.16
C LEU A 143 26.05 -11.84 -10.21
N ARG A 144 25.90 -11.00 -11.25
CA ARG A 144 24.94 -11.25 -12.34
C ARG A 144 25.26 -12.55 -13.08
N ARG A 145 26.55 -12.82 -13.32
CA ARG A 145 27.04 -14.05 -13.96
C ARG A 145 26.92 -15.29 -13.08
N GLN A 146 26.88 -15.12 -11.77
CA GLN A 146 26.64 -16.21 -10.81
C GLN A 146 25.16 -16.57 -10.75
N ALA A 147 24.27 -15.58 -10.65
CA ALA A 147 22.83 -15.78 -10.66
C ALA A 147 22.34 -16.45 -11.96
N GLU A 148 22.87 -16.05 -13.12
CA GLU A 148 22.50 -16.67 -14.40
C GLU A 148 23.00 -18.12 -14.54
N ARG A 149 24.13 -18.46 -13.90
CA ARG A 149 24.62 -19.84 -13.82
C ARG A 149 23.70 -20.71 -12.96
N GLU A 150 23.25 -20.19 -11.82
CA GLU A 150 22.34 -20.89 -10.91
C GLU A 150 20.95 -21.10 -11.55
N ALA A 151 20.45 -20.10 -12.28
CA ALA A 151 19.21 -20.22 -13.04
C ALA A 151 19.30 -21.29 -14.14
N ARG A 152 20.41 -21.36 -14.89
CA ARG A 152 20.64 -22.41 -15.90
C ARG A 152 20.85 -23.79 -15.27
N GLN A 153 21.38 -23.85 -14.05
CA GLN A 153 21.63 -25.13 -13.39
C GLN A 153 20.34 -25.74 -12.81
N GLY A 154 19.23 -25.00 -12.84
CA GLY A 154 17.93 -25.38 -12.31
C GLY A 154 18.03 -25.53 -10.80
N GLY A 155 17.43 -24.61 -10.04
CA GLY A 155 17.51 -24.51 -8.57
C GLY A 155 16.96 -25.69 -7.75
N ALA A 156 17.24 -26.93 -8.17
CA ALA A 156 17.13 -28.12 -7.37
C ALA A 156 18.31 -28.15 -6.39
N ARG A 157 18.04 -27.73 -5.15
CA ARG A 157 18.92 -27.99 -4.01
C ARG A 157 19.29 -29.48 -4.01
N PRO A 158 20.59 -29.85 -4.00
CA PRO A 158 21.01 -31.23 -3.85
C PRO A 158 20.68 -31.66 -2.42
N GLY A 159 19.57 -32.39 -2.23
CA GLY A 159 19.23 -32.90 -0.90
C GLY A 159 17.82 -33.44 -0.67
N LEU A 160 16.94 -33.52 -1.68
CA LEU A 160 15.55 -33.98 -1.50
C LEU A 160 15.10 -35.05 -2.51
N ALA A 161 16.02 -35.91 -2.96
CA ALA A 161 15.68 -37.05 -3.83
C ALA A 161 16.14 -38.37 -3.20
N ASP A 162 15.47 -38.78 -2.12
CA ASP A 162 15.48 -40.16 -1.63
C ASP A 162 14.19 -40.38 -0.81
N ASP A 163 13.04 -40.42 -1.50
CA ASP A 163 11.93 -41.35 -1.20
C ASP A 163 10.80 -41.12 -2.21
N VAL A 164 10.79 -41.90 -3.30
CA VAL A 164 9.61 -42.59 -3.84
C VAL A 164 10.01 -43.33 -5.12
N SER A 165 10.40 -44.59 -4.93
CA SER A 165 10.47 -45.57 -6.01
C SER A 165 9.14 -46.32 -6.06
N SER A 166 8.48 -46.31 -7.22
CA SER A 166 7.50 -47.29 -7.74
C SER A 166 6.21 -46.66 -8.28
N ALA A 167 6.24 -46.25 -9.55
CA ALA A 167 5.23 -46.61 -10.55
C ALA A 167 5.76 -46.29 -11.95
N ASP A 168 5.63 -47.26 -12.87
CA ASP A 168 6.03 -47.20 -14.29
C ASP A 168 5.31 -46.05 -15.06
N PRO A 169 5.86 -45.59 -16.20
CA PRO A 169 5.43 -44.39 -16.91
C PRO A 169 4.31 -44.69 -17.92
N PRO A 170 3.59 -43.65 -18.34
CA PRO A 170 3.30 -43.49 -19.76
C PRO A 170 4.01 -42.23 -20.28
N SER A 171 4.85 -42.47 -21.28
CA SER A 171 5.10 -41.63 -22.44
C SER A 171 4.69 -40.15 -22.36
N SER A 172 5.68 -39.27 -22.39
CA SER A 172 5.55 -37.97 -23.07
C SER A 172 5.20 -38.21 -24.55
N PRO A 173 4.42 -37.31 -25.15
CA PRO A 173 5.01 -36.13 -25.80
C PRO A 173 4.43 -34.85 -25.19
N GLU A 174 5.25 -33.84 -24.95
CA GLU A 174 5.22 -32.60 -25.76
C GLU A 174 3.80 -32.15 -26.11
N GLU A 175 3.28 -31.13 -25.42
CA GLU A 175 2.76 -29.91 -26.03
C GLU A 175 2.43 -28.89 -24.94
N SER A 176 2.64 -27.62 -25.29
CA SER A 176 2.57 -26.46 -24.42
C SER A 176 1.15 -26.23 -23.93
N ALA A 177 0.82 -26.69 -22.72
CA ALA A 177 -0.45 -26.35 -22.08
C ALA A 177 -0.50 -24.84 -21.85
N THR A 178 -1.35 -24.17 -22.62
CA THR A 178 -1.60 -22.75 -22.47
C THR A 178 -2.25 -22.49 -21.11
N PRO A 179 -2.11 -21.28 -20.53
CA PRO A 179 -2.72 -20.95 -19.24
C PRO A 179 -4.24 -21.21 -19.19
N GLU A 180 -4.93 -21.16 -20.32
CA GLU A 180 -6.37 -21.45 -20.42
C GLU A 180 -6.71 -22.93 -20.20
N GLU A 181 -5.88 -23.88 -20.65
CA GLU A 181 -6.12 -25.32 -20.41
C GLU A 181 -5.83 -25.76 -18.97
N GLN A 182 -5.00 -25.01 -18.24
CA GLN A 182 -4.79 -25.23 -16.80
C GLN A 182 -5.99 -24.79 -15.96
N ILE A 183 -6.75 -23.80 -16.45
CA ILE A 183 -7.97 -23.32 -15.78
C ILE A 183 -9.12 -24.32 -15.99
N GLU A 184 -9.28 -24.89 -17.19
CA GLU A 184 -10.28 -25.93 -17.45
C GLU A 184 -10.03 -27.22 -16.65
N GLN A 185 -8.76 -27.59 -16.40
CA GLN A 185 -8.44 -28.74 -15.53
C GLN A 185 -8.77 -28.50 -14.05
N LEU A 186 -8.70 -27.26 -13.56
CA LEU A 186 -9.10 -26.91 -12.18
C LEU A 186 -10.62 -26.89 -12.00
N GLU A 187 -11.40 -26.80 -13.08
CA GLU A 187 -12.87 -26.82 -13.01
C GLU A 187 -13.47 -28.24 -13.00
N ASP A 188 -12.73 -29.27 -13.48
CA ASP A 188 -13.24 -30.65 -13.62
C ASP A 188 -12.91 -31.56 -12.41
N GLU A 189 -12.00 -31.15 -11.52
CA GLU A 189 -11.55 -31.94 -10.37
C GLU A 189 -11.80 -31.25 -9.02
N GLY A 190 -13.07 -31.06 -8.66
CA GLY A 190 -13.55 -31.15 -7.26
C GLY A 190 -12.92 -30.24 -6.19
N ASP A 191 -12.22 -29.17 -6.54
CA ASP A 191 -11.48 -28.31 -5.59
C ASP A 191 -12.36 -27.49 -4.61
N ALA A 192 -13.68 -27.57 -4.73
CA ALA A 192 -14.60 -26.95 -3.76
C ALA A 192 -14.47 -27.57 -2.36
N ASP A 193 -14.22 -28.89 -2.27
CA ASP A 193 -14.10 -29.60 -0.99
C ASP A 193 -12.82 -29.22 -0.23
N ASP A 194 -11.74 -28.90 -0.94
CA ASP A 194 -10.48 -28.46 -0.33
C ASP A 194 -10.55 -27.01 0.16
N LEU A 195 -11.33 -26.15 -0.52
CA LEU A 195 -11.59 -24.79 -0.06
C LEU A 195 -12.41 -24.78 1.24
N ASP A 196 -13.48 -25.56 1.31
CA ASP A 196 -14.29 -25.68 2.53
C ASP A 196 -13.48 -26.25 3.71
N ARG A 197 -12.60 -27.22 3.43
CA ARG A 197 -11.68 -27.77 4.43
C ARG A 197 -10.66 -26.73 4.92
N LEU A 198 -10.19 -25.85 4.04
CA LEU A 198 -9.28 -24.76 4.40
C LEU A 198 -9.99 -23.69 5.25
N ILE A 199 -11.24 -23.38 4.92
CA ILE A 199 -12.09 -22.45 5.67
C ILE A 199 -12.32 -22.98 7.10
N ASP A 200 -12.71 -24.24 7.26
CA ASP A 200 -12.89 -24.86 8.58
C ASP A 200 -11.58 -24.89 9.39
N LYS A 201 -10.45 -25.12 8.73
CA LYS A 201 -9.13 -25.09 9.36
C LYS A 201 -8.72 -23.68 9.82
N LEU A 202 -9.06 -22.64 9.06
CA LEU A 202 -8.79 -21.25 9.43
C LEU A 202 -9.73 -20.77 10.55
N GLN A 203 -10.99 -21.17 10.51
CA GLN A 203 -11.96 -20.84 11.57
C GLN A 203 -11.60 -21.50 12.90
N SER A 204 -11.13 -22.75 12.87
CA SER A 204 -10.66 -23.47 14.07
C SER A 204 -9.28 -23.00 14.57
N ALA A 205 -8.46 -22.39 13.72
CA ALA A 205 -7.18 -21.80 14.09
C ALA A 205 -7.29 -20.37 14.63
N ARG A 206 -8.50 -19.80 14.73
CA ARG A 206 -8.73 -18.49 15.34
C ARG A 206 -8.39 -18.57 16.83
N ILE A 207 -7.33 -17.87 17.23
CA ILE A 207 -6.93 -17.74 18.63
C ILE A 207 -7.97 -16.83 19.31
N ASP A 208 -8.78 -17.42 20.21
CA ASP A 208 -9.64 -16.65 21.10
C ASP A 208 -8.75 -15.77 22.00
N THR A 209 -8.67 -14.49 21.66
CA THR A 209 -8.01 -13.51 22.51
C THR A 209 -9.00 -13.15 23.59
N ASP A 210 -8.81 -13.73 24.78
CA ASP A 210 -9.66 -13.50 25.95
C ASP A 210 -9.64 -12.00 26.30
N PRO A 211 -10.77 -11.27 26.18
CA PRO A 211 -10.80 -9.83 26.43
C PRO A 211 -10.58 -9.48 27.90
N ASP A 212 -10.67 -10.45 28.82
CA ASP A 212 -10.47 -10.23 30.26
C ASP A 212 -8.98 -10.35 30.67
N ALA A 213 -8.12 -10.91 29.81
CA ALA A 213 -6.66 -10.89 30.04
C ALA A 213 -6.04 -9.49 29.88
N ALA A 214 -6.75 -8.55 29.24
CA ALA A 214 -6.35 -7.15 29.11
C ALA A 214 -6.67 -6.31 30.36
N ALA A 215 -7.46 -6.82 31.32
CA ALA A 215 -7.87 -6.09 32.52
C ALA A 215 -6.88 -6.22 33.69
N ASP A 216 -6.00 -7.24 33.68
CA ASP A 216 -4.95 -7.47 34.69
C ASP A 216 -3.53 -7.23 34.16
N ALA A 217 -3.42 -6.80 32.90
CA ALA A 217 -2.17 -6.21 32.42
C ALA A 217 -2.06 -4.78 32.96
N PRO A 218 -0.91 -4.36 33.53
CA PRO A 218 -0.70 -2.96 33.83
C PRO A 218 -0.95 -2.16 32.54
N PRO A 219 -1.63 -0.99 32.61
CA PRO A 219 -1.87 -0.20 31.43
C PRO A 219 -0.53 0.06 30.72
N PRO A 220 -0.46 0.03 29.39
CA PRO A 220 0.69 0.62 28.71
C PRO A 220 0.76 2.06 29.20
N SER A 221 1.88 2.39 29.88
CA SER A 221 2.15 3.73 30.36
C SER A 221 1.82 4.71 29.24
N SER A 222 0.86 5.57 29.50
CA SER A 222 0.34 6.54 28.56
C SER A 222 1.36 7.67 28.39
N GLU A 223 2.43 7.38 27.66
CA GLU A 223 3.46 8.37 27.26
C GLU A 223 3.70 8.38 25.75
N GLU A 224 2.84 7.75 24.93
CA GLU A 224 3.05 7.71 23.48
C GLU A 224 1.82 8.23 22.73
N THR A 225 1.43 9.48 22.98
CA THR A 225 0.67 10.31 22.03
C THR A 225 0.76 11.78 22.44
N GLY A 226 1.88 12.38 22.06
CA GLY A 226 2.14 13.82 21.99
C GLY A 226 3.54 13.93 21.41
N ALA A 227 3.85 14.63 20.32
CA ALA A 227 3.82 16.09 20.23
C ALA A 227 4.45 16.82 21.45
N GLU A 228 5.09 16.09 22.35
CA GLU A 228 6.06 16.61 23.28
C GLU A 228 7.40 16.56 22.54
N ALA A 229 8.21 17.59 22.67
CA ALA A 229 9.59 17.58 22.21
C ALA A 229 10.21 16.22 22.58
N LEU A 230 10.73 15.50 21.59
CA LEU A 230 11.62 14.37 21.85
C LEU A 230 12.65 14.90 22.86
N ASP A 231 12.60 14.43 24.10
CA ASP A 231 13.70 14.68 25.02
C ASP A 231 14.95 14.21 24.27
N GLU A 232 15.87 15.14 24.01
CA GLU A 232 17.09 14.94 23.22
C GLU A 232 18.05 13.92 23.87
N ASP A 233 17.63 13.30 24.99
CA ASP A 233 18.39 12.42 25.84
C ASP A 233 17.57 11.16 26.22
N ASP A 234 16.73 10.58 25.36
CA ASP A 234 16.24 9.21 25.59
C ASP A 234 17.29 8.18 25.12
N PRO A 235 18.09 7.57 26.04
CA PRO A 235 19.10 6.58 25.67
C PRO A 235 18.49 5.21 25.30
N GLY A 236 17.15 5.08 25.31
CA GLY A 236 16.42 3.85 25.08
C GLY A 236 16.05 3.57 23.61
N GLU A 237 16.05 4.60 22.75
CA GLU A 237 15.71 4.44 21.34
C GLU A 237 16.81 3.68 20.58
N VAL A 238 16.43 2.62 19.86
CA VAL A 238 17.39 1.81 19.09
C VAL A 238 17.82 2.60 17.85
N VAL A 239 18.99 3.22 17.97
CA VAL A 239 19.63 4.00 16.91
C VAL A 239 20.25 3.07 15.87
N SER A 240 19.94 3.30 14.59
CA SER A 240 20.53 2.58 13.47
C SER A 240 20.90 3.54 12.33
N GLU A 241 21.90 3.20 11.51
CA GLU A 241 22.27 4.01 10.34
C GLU A 241 21.08 4.20 9.39
N THR A 242 20.24 3.16 9.24
CA THR A 242 19.04 3.23 8.40
C THR A 242 18.05 4.27 8.94
N LEU A 243 17.89 4.36 10.26
CA LEU A 243 17.05 5.39 10.87
C LEU A 243 17.58 6.79 10.57
N ALA A 244 18.90 7.01 10.71
CA ALA A 244 19.52 8.29 10.37
C ALA A 244 19.24 8.69 8.91
N ARG A 245 19.35 7.73 7.99
CA ARG A 245 19.10 7.94 6.55
C ARG A 245 17.63 8.22 6.24
N ILE A 246 16.70 7.66 7.01
CA ILE A 246 15.26 7.98 6.88
C ILE A 246 15.02 9.44 7.24
N HIS A 247 15.55 9.91 8.37
CA HIS A 247 15.41 11.33 8.77
C HIS A 247 16.08 12.27 7.76
N GLU A 248 17.26 11.93 7.26
CA GLU A 248 17.90 12.69 6.16
C GLU A 248 16.99 12.77 4.93
N GLY A 249 16.41 11.64 4.50
CA GLY A 249 15.51 11.58 3.35
C GLY A 249 14.19 12.34 3.56
N GLN A 250 13.78 12.53 4.81
CA GLN A 250 12.61 13.32 5.19
C GLN A 250 12.91 14.82 5.32
N GLY A 251 14.18 15.22 5.19
CA GLY A 251 14.62 16.61 5.40
C GLY A 251 14.76 17.01 6.88
N ASP A 252 14.70 16.04 7.79
CA ASP A 252 14.86 16.24 9.23
C ASP A 252 16.35 16.11 9.60
N TYR A 253 17.12 17.12 9.21
CA TYR A 253 18.58 17.12 9.33
C TYR A 253 19.06 17.23 10.78
N GLU A 254 18.31 17.92 11.65
CA GLU A 254 18.62 18.01 13.09
C GLU A 254 18.58 16.63 13.75
N ARG A 255 17.50 15.87 13.50
CA ARG A 255 17.37 14.52 14.06
C ARG A 255 18.37 13.56 13.44
N ALA A 256 18.62 13.64 12.13
CA ALA A 256 19.64 12.84 11.47
C ALA A 256 21.05 13.09 12.07
N ALA A 257 21.41 14.35 12.34
CA ALA A 257 22.68 14.71 12.96
C ALA A 257 22.83 14.11 14.37
N HIS A 258 21.75 14.12 15.15
CA HIS A 258 21.73 13.56 16.49
C HIS A 258 21.93 12.03 16.47
N ILE A 259 21.20 11.33 15.61
CA ILE A 259 21.29 9.87 15.45
C ILE A 259 22.71 9.47 15.01
N TYR A 260 23.32 10.20 14.07
CA TYR A 260 24.72 9.96 13.68
C TYR A 260 25.72 10.24 14.82
N ALA A 261 25.50 11.26 15.65
CA ALA A 261 26.33 11.51 16.81
C ALA A 261 26.27 10.35 17.82
N GLN A 262 25.06 9.80 18.05
CA GLN A 262 24.86 8.65 18.94
C GLN A 262 25.47 7.36 18.36
N LEU A 263 25.37 7.13 17.05
CA LEU A 263 26.07 6.02 16.37
C LEU A 263 27.59 6.11 16.54
N ALA A 264 28.16 7.32 16.52
CA ALA A 264 29.60 7.50 16.75
C ALA A 264 30.04 7.15 18.19
N GLU A 265 29.14 7.16 19.16
CA GLU A 265 29.41 6.71 20.53
C GLU A 265 29.28 5.20 20.67
N GLN A 266 28.31 4.59 19.98
CA GLN A 266 28.04 3.16 20.01
C GLN A 266 29.04 2.35 19.17
N GLU A 267 29.48 2.89 18.03
CA GLU A 267 30.37 2.23 17.07
C GLU A 267 31.71 2.96 16.95
N PRO A 268 32.68 2.71 17.87
CA PRO A 268 33.96 3.43 17.88
C PRO A 268 34.79 3.22 16.61
N ASP A 269 34.60 2.09 15.92
CA ASP A 269 35.32 1.73 14.68
C ASP A 269 34.91 2.63 13.50
N GLN A 270 33.66 3.11 13.47
CA GLN A 270 33.10 3.98 12.43
C GLN A 270 32.84 5.42 12.94
N ALA A 271 33.30 5.72 14.15
CA ALA A 271 32.94 6.96 14.84
C ALA A 271 33.46 8.23 14.16
N GLU A 272 34.54 8.15 13.37
CA GLU A 272 35.01 9.30 12.58
C GLU A 272 34.03 9.62 11.44
N GLU A 273 33.60 8.61 10.70
CA GLU A 273 32.62 8.75 9.60
C GLU A 273 31.27 9.25 10.11
N PHE A 274 30.78 8.71 11.24
CA PHE A 274 29.52 9.16 11.82
C PHE A 274 29.60 10.58 12.39
N ARG A 275 30.74 11.00 12.94
CA ARG A 275 30.92 12.40 13.36
C ARG A 275 30.95 13.35 12.17
N GLU A 276 31.58 12.96 11.07
CA GLU A 276 31.58 13.73 9.83
C GLU A 276 30.16 13.88 9.27
N LYS A 277 29.42 12.77 9.14
CA LYS A 277 28.00 12.80 8.73
C LYS A 277 27.15 13.66 9.67
N ALA A 278 27.34 13.57 10.97
CA ALA A 278 26.63 14.41 11.93
C ALA A 278 26.95 15.91 11.75
N ALA A 279 28.18 16.27 11.37
CA ALA A 279 28.55 17.65 11.08
C ALA A 279 27.91 18.13 9.77
N GLU A 280 27.93 17.31 8.72
CA GLU A 280 27.27 17.60 7.44
C GLU A 280 25.76 17.84 7.62
N MET A 281 25.08 17.00 8.41
CA MET A 281 23.65 17.19 8.65
C MET A 281 23.35 18.47 9.45
N ARG A 282 24.23 18.88 10.38
CA ARG A 282 24.04 20.18 11.07
C ARG A 282 24.19 21.36 10.12
N GLU A 283 25.15 21.32 9.20
CA GLU A 283 25.30 22.35 8.17
C GLU A 283 24.06 22.43 7.27
N LYS A 284 23.51 21.28 6.86
CA LYS A 284 22.26 21.22 6.09
C LYS A 284 21.05 21.77 6.87
N ALA A 285 20.99 21.55 8.19
CA ALA A 285 19.94 22.10 9.04
C ALA A 285 20.05 23.63 9.10
N ASP A 286 21.25 24.15 9.37
CA ASP A 286 21.52 25.60 9.43
C ASP A 286 21.18 26.29 8.09
N ASP A 287 21.55 25.68 6.95
CA ASP A 287 21.24 26.19 5.60
C ASP A 287 19.71 26.23 5.30
N MET A 288 18.92 25.33 5.89
CA MET A 288 17.47 25.30 5.72
C MET A 288 16.74 26.29 6.65
N ASP A 289 17.34 26.63 7.79
CA ASP A 289 16.79 27.55 8.79
C ASP A 289 17.15 29.02 8.57
N GLU A 290 18.02 29.35 7.61
CA GLU A 290 18.25 30.73 7.15
C GLU A 290 17.26 31.11 6.01
N PRO A 291 16.11 31.77 6.29
CA PRO A 291 15.24 32.28 5.25
C PRO A 291 15.92 33.48 4.55
N SER A 292 16.17 33.33 3.25
CA SER A 292 16.57 34.43 2.35
C SER A 292 15.48 35.50 2.19
#